data_AF-A0A444VXK7-F1
#
_entry.id   AF-A0A444VXK7-F1
#
_cell.length_a   1.000
_cell.length_b   1.000
_cell.length_c   1.000
_cell.angle_alpha   90.00
_cell.angle_beta   90.00
_cell.angle_gamma   90.00
#
_symmetry.space_group_name_H-M   'P 1'
#
loop_
_entity.id
_entity.type
_entity.pdbx_description
1 polymer ?
#
loop_
_entity_poly.entity_id
_entity_poly.type
_entity_poly.pdbx_seq_one_letter_code
_entity_poly.pdbx_strand_id
1 'polypeptide(L)'
;MLLTMALVLTSCEKEQEDTNGPQTSKKEAQQIASKDTLASNSPLEGSTTAKGTAGARTITLQTNTLSCPGGLCTSYGVWSTGVYTVWFQMKFNNGFYWSRGGKCGYGILIGDQNTGGDAAWDGNGGSARFMWYCPNGSNTAKGSGAYLQPYVYYRDQPGQYGNDFGKKYYIQEGVTYNCQISVKLNTGSNTDGYVKYYVNGTEILNEKIRWVTNDAKRNVNAVSFHTFRGGSQSYWTAPVTSSIYYPSASWDAL
;
A
#
# COMPACT_ATOMS: atom_id res chain seq x y z
N MET A 1 -59.25 19.80 21.68
CA MET A 1 -58.80 19.84 23.10
C MET A 1 -57.36 20.28 23.09
N LEU A 2 -57.07 21.52 23.49
CA LEU A 2 -55.71 22.07 23.55
C LEU A 2 -54.99 21.53 24.79
N LEU A 3 -53.70 21.25 24.69
CA LEU A 3 -52.77 21.33 25.81
C LEU A 3 -51.50 22.06 25.35
N THR A 4 -51.02 22.98 26.19
CA THR A 4 -49.98 23.97 25.88
C THR A 4 -48.79 23.84 26.82
N MET A 5 -47.56 23.99 26.28
CA MET A 5 -46.32 24.32 27.00
C MET A 5 -45.83 23.29 28.06
N ALA A 6 -44.57 23.30 28.50
CA ALA A 6 -43.52 24.33 28.38
C ALA A 6 -42.13 23.78 28.01
N LEU A 7 -41.29 24.68 27.50
CA LEU A 7 -39.84 24.51 27.32
C LEU A 7 -39.13 25.06 28.57
N VAL A 8 -38.09 24.41 29.07
CA VAL A 8 -37.21 24.99 30.12
C VAL A 8 -35.75 24.87 29.69
N LEU A 9 -35.12 26.03 29.53
CA LEU A 9 -33.67 26.18 29.42
C LEU A 9 -33.16 26.64 30.80
N THR A 10 -31.98 26.16 31.20
CA THR A 10 -31.26 26.71 32.36
C THR A 10 -29.81 27.00 32.00
N SER A 11 -29.44 28.27 32.14
CA SER A 11 -28.08 28.79 32.04
C SER A 11 -27.84 29.76 33.20
N CYS A 12 -26.69 29.63 33.85
CA CYS A 12 -25.97 30.63 34.65
C CYS A 12 -24.51 30.12 34.64
N GLU A 13 -23.48 30.82 34.15
CA GLU A 13 -22.94 32.11 34.60
C GLU A 13 -22.67 32.17 36.11
N LYS A 14 -21.62 32.79 36.64
CA LYS A 14 -20.24 33.17 36.25
C LYS A 14 -19.81 34.10 37.39
N GLU A 15 -18.57 34.00 37.87
CA GLU A 15 -17.68 35.03 38.47
C GLU A 15 -16.71 34.31 39.45
N GLN A 16 -15.38 34.40 39.34
CA GLN A 16 -14.45 35.57 39.41
C GLN A 16 -14.23 35.94 40.91
N GLU A 17 -13.02 36.18 41.46
CA GLU A 17 -11.71 36.55 40.91
C GLU A 17 -10.56 36.03 41.83
N ASP A 18 -9.37 35.72 41.30
CA ASP A 18 -8.07 36.40 41.58
C ASP A 18 -7.07 35.43 42.31
N THR A 19 -5.74 35.61 42.52
CA THR A 19 -4.74 36.65 42.17
C THR A 19 -3.34 36.02 41.92
N ASN A 20 -2.42 36.79 41.31
CA ASN A 20 -0.94 36.83 41.52
C ASN A 20 0.00 35.65 41.16
N GLY A 21 0.84 35.90 40.15
CA GLY A 21 2.29 36.07 40.42
C GLY A 21 3.24 34.93 40.01
N PRO A 22 4.36 35.19 39.32
CA PRO A 22 5.13 34.15 38.62
C PRO A 22 6.34 33.60 39.39
N GLN A 23 6.65 32.32 39.19
CA GLN A 23 8.00 31.77 39.41
C GLN A 23 8.50 30.93 38.23
N THR A 24 9.59 31.39 37.63
CA THR A 24 10.47 30.57 36.77
C THR A 24 11.31 29.61 37.58
N SER A 25 11.35 28.34 37.19
CA SER A 25 12.47 27.43 37.49
C SER A 25 12.77 26.54 36.28
N LYS A 26 13.97 25.95 36.26
CA LYS A 26 14.65 25.44 35.04
C LYS A 26 14.69 23.91 35.01
N LYS A 27 14.70 23.35 33.78
CA LYS A 27 15.18 22.00 33.41
C LYS A 27 14.39 20.83 34.06
N GLU A 28 14.16 19.70 33.40
CA GLU A 28 15.09 18.93 32.58
C GLU A 28 14.47 18.35 31.30
N ALA A 29 15.31 18.22 30.27
CA ALA A 29 14.99 17.44 29.07
C ALA A 29 15.72 16.10 29.17
N GLN A 30 14.98 14.99 29.17
CA GLN A 30 15.60 13.66 29.10
C GLN A 30 15.89 13.28 27.65
N GLN A 31 17.17 13.40 27.31
CA GLN A 31 17.77 12.96 26.08
C GLN A 31 18.13 11.47 26.20
N ILE A 32 17.46 10.58 25.47
CA ILE A 32 17.90 9.18 25.31
C ILE A 32 18.39 9.01 23.88
N ALA A 33 19.71 9.06 23.72
CA ALA A 33 20.38 8.81 22.44
C ALA A 33 20.85 7.36 22.34
N SER A 34 20.23 6.62 21.42
CA SER A 34 20.84 5.62 20.53
C SER A 34 21.87 4.63 21.10
N LYS A 35 21.51 3.34 21.04
CA LYS A 35 22.36 2.27 20.47
C LYS A 35 21.54 1.03 20.18
N ASP A 36 21.11 0.90 18.92
CA ASP A 36 20.99 -0.40 18.28
C ASP A 36 21.32 -0.24 16.79
N THR A 37 22.52 -0.66 16.44
CA THR A 37 23.10 -0.47 15.11
C THR A 37 22.60 -1.58 14.19
N LEU A 38 21.56 -1.32 13.41
CA LEU A 38 21.23 -2.17 12.27
C LEU A 38 22.35 -2.05 11.22
N ALA A 39 23.28 -2.99 11.25
CA ALA A 39 24.40 -3.08 10.32
C ALA A 39 23.92 -3.54 8.93
N SER A 40 23.34 -2.62 8.16
CA SER A 40 23.12 -2.81 6.72
C SER A 40 24.42 -2.55 5.95
N ASN A 41 25.36 -3.48 6.01
CA ASN A 41 26.53 -3.49 5.12
C ASN A 41 26.87 -4.91 4.66
N SER A 42 26.23 -5.28 3.56
CA SER A 42 26.72 -6.32 2.65
C SER A 42 26.34 -5.83 1.26
N PRO A 43 27.31 -5.49 0.39
CA PRO A 43 27.01 -5.23 -1.00
C PRO A 43 26.39 -6.49 -1.58
N LEU A 44 25.15 -6.40 -2.07
CA LEU A 44 24.57 -7.45 -2.89
C LEU A 44 25.20 -7.37 -4.29
N GLU A 45 26.48 -7.75 -4.37
CA GLU A 45 27.13 -8.23 -5.60
C GLU A 45 26.59 -9.64 -5.95
N GLY A 46 25.26 -9.75 -5.99
CA GLY A 46 24.54 -10.86 -6.59
C GLY A 46 24.04 -10.40 -7.95
N SER A 47 24.31 -11.20 -8.99
CA SER A 47 23.81 -10.97 -10.35
C SER A 47 22.30 -10.66 -10.31
N THR A 48 21.93 -9.39 -10.47
CA THR A 48 20.54 -8.91 -10.41
C THR A 48 19.86 -9.22 -11.74
N THR A 49 19.59 -10.50 -11.97
CA THR A 49 18.94 -10.97 -13.18
C THR A 49 17.60 -10.27 -13.37
N ALA A 50 17.46 -9.58 -14.50
CA ALA A 50 16.22 -8.88 -14.87
C ALA A 50 15.01 -9.83 -14.93
N LYS A 51 15.25 -11.15 -15.06
CA LYS A 51 14.24 -12.22 -15.13
C LYS A 51 14.25 -13.09 -13.87
N GLY A 52 13.09 -13.58 -13.47
CA GLY A 52 12.95 -14.55 -12.38
C GLY A 52 11.55 -15.15 -12.27
N THR A 53 11.42 -16.13 -11.37
CA THR A 53 10.17 -16.85 -11.11
C THR A 53 10.02 -17.17 -9.63
N ALA A 54 8.78 -17.40 -9.20
CA ALA A 54 8.44 -17.82 -7.85
C ALA A 54 7.40 -18.95 -7.88
N GLY A 55 7.71 -20.05 -7.19
CA GLY A 55 6.80 -21.18 -7.01
C GLY A 55 5.70 -20.95 -5.96
N ALA A 56 4.79 -21.91 -5.91
CA ALA A 56 3.56 -21.89 -5.11
C ALA A 56 3.78 -21.57 -3.63
N ARG A 57 2.87 -20.75 -3.06
CA ARG A 57 2.93 -20.32 -1.65
C ARG A 57 1.57 -19.83 -1.16
N THR A 58 1.27 -20.06 0.12
CA THR A 58 0.11 -19.45 0.81
C THR A 58 0.62 -18.44 1.81
N ILE A 59 0.11 -17.22 1.77
CA ILE A 59 0.40 -16.20 2.79
C ILE A 59 -0.79 -16.08 3.73
N THR A 60 -0.49 -16.20 5.02
CA THR A 60 -1.44 -16.06 6.13
C THR A 60 -1.45 -14.62 6.62
N LEU A 61 -2.65 -14.05 6.72
CA LEU A 61 -2.92 -12.74 7.31
C LEU A 61 -3.39 -12.94 8.75
N GLN A 62 -2.64 -12.44 9.72
CA GLN A 62 -2.89 -12.67 11.15
C GLN A 62 -4.10 -11.86 11.66
N THR A 63 -4.71 -12.37 12.74
CA THR A 63 -5.80 -11.70 13.46
C THR A 63 -5.37 -10.34 14.03
N ASN A 64 -6.21 -9.33 13.92
CA ASN A 64 -6.05 -8.02 14.57
C ASN A 64 -4.74 -7.27 14.28
N THR A 65 -4.04 -7.63 13.21
CA THR A 65 -2.80 -6.99 12.74
C THR A 65 -3.00 -6.20 11.44
N LEU A 66 -2.09 -5.25 11.19
CA LEU A 66 -1.93 -4.53 9.92
C LEU A 66 -0.50 -4.65 9.41
N SER A 67 -0.28 -4.27 8.15
CA SER A 67 1.05 -4.10 7.53
C SER A 67 1.89 -5.38 7.57
N CYS A 68 3.19 -5.27 7.33
CA CYS A 68 4.12 -6.40 7.26
C CYS A 68 4.09 -7.34 8.49
N PRO A 69 3.97 -6.87 9.75
CA PRO A 69 3.85 -7.77 10.91
C PRO A 69 2.63 -8.69 10.87
N GLY A 70 1.58 -8.30 10.17
CA GLY A 70 0.36 -9.08 10.01
C GLY A 70 0.32 -10.01 8.79
N GLY A 71 1.41 -10.12 8.03
CA GLY A 71 1.43 -10.87 6.78
C GLY A 71 2.85 -11.04 6.23
N LEU A 72 3.09 -10.58 5.01
CA LEU A 72 4.41 -10.63 4.37
C LEU A 72 4.71 -9.34 3.60
N CYS A 73 5.92 -8.83 3.81
CA CYS A 73 6.57 -7.88 2.92
C CYS A 73 7.96 -8.42 2.58
N THR A 74 8.21 -8.75 1.32
CA THR A 74 9.53 -9.16 0.83
C THR A 74 9.70 -8.69 -0.61
N SER A 75 10.94 -8.72 -1.11
CA SER A 75 11.29 -8.25 -2.44
C SER A 75 12.39 -9.09 -3.06
N TYR A 76 12.34 -9.22 -4.38
CA TYR A 76 13.38 -9.80 -5.22
C TYR A 76 14.16 -8.66 -5.86
N GLY A 77 15.44 -8.52 -5.54
CA GLY A 77 16.31 -7.52 -6.16
C GLY A 77 16.50 -7.82 -7.65
N VAL A 78 16.20 -6.83 -8.50
CA VAL A 78 16.29 -6.92 -9.96
C VAL A 78 16.77 -5.59 -10.51
N TRP A 79 17.25 -5.54 -11.74
CA TRP A 79 17.58 -4.29 -12.40
C TRP A 79 17.01 -4.24 -13.83
N SER A 80 16.39 -3.12 -14.20
CA SER A 80 16.03 -2.80 -15.58
C SER A 80 15.78 -1.30 -15.78
N THR A 81 16.19 -0.75 -16.92
CA THR A 81 15.79 0.58 -17.41
C THR A 81 14.71 0.54 -18.49
N GLY A 82 14.36 -0.66 -18.99
CA GLY A 82 13.46 -0.86 -20.13
C GLY A 82 11.98 -0.98 -19.75
N VAL A 83 11.24 -1.78 -20.53
CA VAL A 83 9.93 -2.26 -20.11
C VAL A 83 10.13 -3.39 -19.11
N TYR A 84 9.33 -3.41 -18.05
CA TYR A 84 9.39 -4.43 -17.02
C TYR A 84 8.00 -4.96 -16.72
N THR A 85 7.84 -6.29 -16.70
CA THR A 85 6.54 -6.91 -16.51
C THR A 85 6.60 -8.01 -15.47
N VAL A 86 5.57 -8.06 -14.63
CA VAL A 86 5.36 -9.09 -13.60
C VAL A 86 4.01 -9.74 -13.86
N TRP A 87 4.01 -11.07 -13.93
CA TRP A 87 2.82 -11.91 -14.01
C TRP A 87 2.73 -12.77 -12.77
N PHE A 88 1.53 -12.93 -12.21
CA PHE A 88 1.32 -13.84 -11.10
C PHE A 88 -0.12 -14.35 -11.07
N GLN A 89 -0.30 -15.55 -10.52
CA GLN A 89 -1.61 -16.06 -10.15
C GLN A 89 -1.89 -15.77 -8.67
N MET A 90 -3.15 -15.49 -8.33
CA MET A 90 -3.57 -15.46 -6.93
C MET A 90 -5.01 -15.95 -6.75
N LYS A 91 -5.28 -16.54 -5.58
CA LYS A 91 -6.60 -16.97 -5.13
C LYS A 91 -6.78 -16.55 -3.67
N PHE A 92 -7.80 -15.75 -3.40
CA PHE A 92 -8.29 -15.53 -2.04
C PHE A 92 -8.95 -16.84 -1.59
N ASN A 93 -8.44 -17.47 -0.52
CA ASN A 93 -8.91 -18.81 -0.15
C ASN A 93 -10.38 -18.78 0.35
N ASN A 94 -11.05 -19.93 0.33
CA ASN A 94 -12.45 -20.00 0.75
C ASN A 94 -12.59 -19.57 2.23
N GLY A 95 -13.58 -18.73 2.54
CA GLY A 95 -13.74 -18.11 3.85
C GLY A 95 -12.91 -16.83 4.05
N PHE A 96 -12.25 -16.28 3.02
CA PHE A 96 -11.42 -15.08 3.14
C PHE A 96 -12.21 -13.90 3.68
N TYR A 97 -11.78 -13.37 4.83
CA TYR A 97 -12.43 -12.22 5.45
C TYR A 97 -11.92 -10.94 4.79
N TRP A 98 -12.71 -10.30 3.92
CA TRP A 98 -12.23 -9.15 3.15
C TRP A 98 -11.77 -7.99 4.05
N SER A 99 -12.55 -7.68 5.09
CA SER A 99 -12.41 -6.43 5.87
C SER A 99 -12.33 -5.24 4.89
N ARG A 100 -11.64 -4.16 5.25
CA ARG A 100 -11.56 -2.96 4.42
C ARG A 100 -10.68 -3.13 3.17
N GLY A 101 -9.56 -3.84 3.27
CA GLY A 101 -8.62 -4.00 2.17
C GLY A 101 -7.18 -4.31 2.57
N GLY A 102 -6.29 -4.39 1.58
CA GLY A 102 -4.88 -4.67 1.78
C GLY A 102 -4.08 -4.89 0.50
N LYS A 103 -2.76 -5.03 0.62
CA LYS A 103 -1.87 -5.33 -0.52
C LYS A 103 -1.83 -6.82 -0.77
N CYS A 104 -1.83 -7.22 -2.02
CA CYS A 104 -1.84 -8.61 -2.43
C CYS A 104 -0.98 -8.82 -3.68
N GLY A 105 -0.20 -9.91 -3.68
CA GLY A 105 0.54 -10.36 -4.83
C GLY A 105 1.83 -9.59 -5.09
N TYR A 106 2.24 -9.63 -6.35
CA TYR A 106 3.53 -9.12 -6.78
C TYR A 106 3.38 -7.73 -7.41
N GLY A 107 4.45 -6.95 -7.39
CA GLY A 107 4.47 -5.61 -8.00
C GLY A 107 5.87 -5.05 -8.19
N ILE A 108 5.97 -3.96 -8.92
CA ILE A 108 7.23 -3.39 -9.42
C ILE A 108 7.62 -2.19 -8.55
N LEU A 109 8.87 -2.13 -8.09
CA LEU A 109 9.43 -1.03 -7.30
C LEU A 109 10.53 -0.31 -8.09
N ILE A 110 10.50 1.03 -8.07
CA ILE A 110 11.28 1.91 -8.95
C ILE A 110 12.03 2.94 -8.09
N GLY A 111 13.31 3.18 -8.38
CA GLY A 111 14.15 4.12 -7.66
C GLY A 111 14.16 3.87 -6.14
N ASP A 112 13.71 4.87 -5.38
CA ASP A 112 13.56 4.84 -3.91
C ASP A 112 12.28 4.14 -3.42
N GLN A 113 11.52 3.52 -4.33
CA GLN A 113 10.51 2.51 -4.02
C GLN A 113 9.33 3.03 -3.17
N ASN A 114 8.93 4.29 -3.35
CA ASN A 114 7.98 4.99 -2.49
C ASN A 114 6.69 4.18 -2.22
N THR A 115 6.34 4.04 -0.94
CA THR A 115 5.11 3.39 -0.46
C THR A 115 4.65 3.98 0.87
N GLY A 116 3.40 3.72 1.26
CA GLY A 116 2.91 4.10 2.59
C GLY A 116 2.50 5.56 2.63
N GLY A 117 2.95 6.31 3.63
CA GLY A 117 2.72 7.76 3.72
C GLY A 117 3.71 8.60 2.89
N ASP A 118 4.62 7.96 2.16
CA ASP A 118 5.65 8.59 1.35
C ASP A 118 5.22 8.66 -0.12
N ALA A 119 5.06 9.88 -0.64
CA ALA A 119 4.61 10.15 -2.01
C ALA A 119 5.81 10.44 -2.92
N ALA A 120 5.81 9.92 -4.14
CA ALA A 120 6.91 10.03 -5.09
C ALA A 120 7.09 11.45 -5.71
N TRP A 121 6.61 12.51 -5.04
CA TRP A 121 6.62 13.89 -5.54
C TRP A 121 8.03 14.49 -5.69
N ASP A 122 9.02 13.93 -5.01
CA ASP A 122 10.44 14.28 -5.20
C ASP A 122 11.00 13.78 -6.55
N GLY A 123 10.31 12.82 -7.19
CA GLY A 123 10.71 12.21 -8.44
C GLY A 123 11.91 11.27 -8.35
N ASN A 124 12.17 10.69 -7.17
CA ASN A 124 13.24 9.72 -6.93
C ASN A 124 12.79 8.26 -6.94
N GLY A 125 11.49 7.97 -7.12
CA GLY A 125 11.04 6.58 -7.20
C GLY A 125 9.56 6.39 -7.53
N GLY A 126 9.06 5.21 -7.21
CA GLY A 126 7.65 4.85 -7.34
C GLY A 126 7.39 3.38 -7.06
N SER A 127 6.12 2.99 -7.11
CA SER A 127 5.73 1.58 -7.02
C SER A 127 4.44 1.30 -7.80
N ALA A 128 4.36 0.13 -8.44
CA ALA A 128 3.18 -0.38 -9.13
C ALA A 128 2.75 -1.70 -8.47
N ARG A 129 1.66 -1.67 -7.69
CA ARG A 129 1.18 -2.81 -6.89
C ARG A 129 -0.34 -2.94 -6.98
N PHE A 130 -0.84 -4.16 -6.80
CA PHE A 130 -2.27 -4.39 -6.57
C PHE A 130 -2.67 -4.13 -5.12
N MET A 131 -3.94 -3.79 -4.95
CA MET A 131 -4.64 -3.74 -3.67
C MET A 131 -6.00 -4.42 -3.82
N TRP A 132 -6.44 -5.21 -2.83
CA TRP A 132 -7.86 -5.52 -2.69
C TRP A 132 -8.52 -4.47 -1.79
N TYR A 133 -9.75 -4.10 -2.12
CA TYR A 133 -10.56 -3.18 -1.33
C TYR A 133 -12.00 -3.68 -1.27
N CYS A 134 -12.66 -3.44 -0.14
CA CYS A 134 -14.07 -3.75 0.06
C CYS A 134 -14.73 -2.59 0.83
N PRO A 135 -15.56 -1.76 0.17
CA PRO A 135 -16.13 -0.55 0.77
C PRO A 135 -17.03 -0.79 1.98
N ASN A 136 -17.57 -2.01 2.13
CA ASN A 136 -18.51 -2.37 3.20
C ASN A 136 -17.90 -3.38 4.21
N GLY A 137 -16.59 -3.62 4.14
CA GLY A 137 -15.86 -4.45 5.10
C GLY A 137 -15.10 -3.64 6.14
N SER A 138 -14.96 -4.22 7.32
CA SER A 138 -14.24 -3.66 8.48
C SER A 138 -13.71 -4.79 9.38
N ASN A 139 -13.07 -4.47 10.50
CA ASN A 139 -12.77 -5.43 11.56
C ASN A 139 -14.01 -6.02 12.28
N THR A 140 -15.22 -5.53 11.97
CA THR A 140 -16.49 -6.03 12.52
C THR A 140 -17.42 -6.62 11.45
N ALA A 141 -17.14 -6.43 10.16
CA ALA A 141 -17.93 -6.94 9.04
C ALA A 141 -17.06 -7.59 7.96
N LYS A 142 -17.36 -8.84 7.55
CA LYS A 142 -16.64 -9.56 6.48
C LYS A 142 -16.52 -8.69 5.21
N GLY A 143 -17.60 -7.95 4.90
CA GLY A 143 -17.74 -7.13 3.71
C GLY A 143 -18.20 -7.93 2.49
N SER A 144 -18.76 -7.21 1.51
CA SER A 144 -19.19 -7.74 0.20
C SER A 144 -18.84 -6.75 -0.91
N GLY A 145 -18.84 -7.21 -2.16
CA GLY A 145 -18.43 -6.38 -3.31
C GLY A 145 -16.95 -6.03 -3.30
N ALA A 146 -16.09 -6.97 -2.89
CA ALA A 146 -14.64 -6.79 -2.94
C ALA A 146 -14.13 -6.71 -4.38
N TYR A 147 -13.09 -5.91 -4.60
CA TYR A 147 -12.46 -5.74 -5.90
C TYR A 147 -10.95 -5.52 -5.77
N LEU A 148 -10.23 -5.81 -6.85
CA LEU A 148 -8.86 -5.39 -7.06
C LEU A 148 -8.83 -3.99 -7.65
N GLN A 149 -7.87 -3.20 -7.21
CA GLN A 149 -7.55 -1.89 -7.79
C GLN A 149 -6.02 -1.76 -7.97
N PRO A 150 -5.56 -0.96 -8.95
CA PRO A 150 -4.20 -0.44 -8.97
C PRO A 150 -3.89 0.33 -7.68
N TYR A 151 -2.61 0.45 -7.33
CA TYR A 151 -2.18 1.29 -6.23
C TYR A 151 -0.75 1.80 -6.49
N VAL A 152 -0.68 2.93 -7.21
CA VAL A 152 0.55 3.40 -7.88
C VAL A 152 1.11 4.65 -7.21
N TYR A 153 2.41 4.63 -6.91
CA TYR A 153 3.18 5.80 -6.51
C TYR A 153 4.04 6.22 -7.70
N TYR A 154 3.97 7.50 -8.07
CA TYR A 154 4.62 8.08 -9.24
C TYR A 154 4.67 9.61 -9.08
N ARG A 155 5.56 10.28 -9.83
CA ARG A 155 5.87 11.72 -9.69
C ARG A 155 4.64 12.63 -9.58
N ASP A 156 3.59 12.32 -10.33
CA ASP A 156 2.39 13.16 -10.47
C ASP A 156 1.15 12.54 -9.79
N GLN A 157 1.35 11.73 -8.74
CA GLN A 157 0.24 11.18 -7.95
C GLN A 157 -0.57 12.30 -7.27
N PRO A 158 -1.92 12.26 -7.30
CA PRO A 158 -2.77 13.36 -6.83
C PRO A 158 -2.90 13.46 -5.30
N GLY A 159 -2.40 12.48 -4.56
CA GLY A 159 -2.47 12.43 -3.10
C GLY A 159 -1.30 11.68 -2.49
N GLN A 160 -1.17 11.77 -1.16
CA GLN A 160 -0.06 11.19 -0.40
C GLN A 160 0.08 9.67 -0.59
N TYR A 161 -1.06 8.99 -0.74
CA TYR A 161 -1.13 7.54 -0.89
C TYR A 161 -1.27 7.14 -2.36
N GLY A 162 -0.96 5.88 -2.66
CA GLY A 162 -0.95 5.36 -4.03
C GLY A 162 -2.29 5.52 -4.76
N ASN A 163 -2.22 5.98 -6.00
CA ASN A 163 -3.37 6.24 -6.86
C ASN A 163 -3.97 4.94 -7.39
N ASP A 164 -5.31 4.84 -7.39
CA ASP A 164 -6.08 3.72 -7.93
C ASP A 164 -6.74 4.01 -9.29
N PHE A 165 -6.66 5.26 -9.76
CA PHE A 165 -7.23 5.73 -11.03
C PHE A 165 -8.74 5.47 -11.17
N GLY A 166 -9.45 5.26 -10.05
CA GLY A 166 -10.85 4.85 -10.00
C GLY A 166 -11.12 3.46 -10.58
N LYS A 167 -10.09 2.65 -10.87
CA LYS A 167 -10.22 1.36 -11.58
C LYS A 167 -10.49 0.20 -10.63
N LYS A 168 -11.34 -0.72 -11.05
CA LYS A 168 -11.85 -1.84 -10.23
C LYS A 168 -12.00 -3.10 -11.07
N TYR A 169 -11.65 -4.25 -10.49
CA TYR A 169 -11.99 -5.57 -11.01
C TYR A 169 -12.58 -6.40 -9.87
N TYR A 170 -13.87 -6.74 -9.96
CA TYR A 170 -14.57 -7.44 -8.86
C TYR A 170 -14.05 -8.87 -8.67
N ILE A 171 -13.98 -9.29 -7.41
CA ILE A 171 -13.44 -10.59 -7.01
C ILE A 171 -14.32 -11.30 -5.97
N GLN A 172 -14.23 -12.61 -6.01
CA GLN A 172 -14.81 -13.56 -5.08
C GLN A 172 -13.72 -14.52 -4.52
N GLU A 173 -14.03 -15.13 -3.38
CA GLU A 173 -13.20 -16.17 -2.75
C GLU A 173 -13.24 -17.47 -3.57
N GLY A 174 -12.22 -18.32 -3.42
CA GLY A 174 -12.10 -19.59 -4.13
C GLY A 174 -11.67 -19.52 -5.60
N VAL A 175 -11.74 -18.35 -6.25
CA VAL A 175 -11.36 -18.15 -7.66
C VAL A 175 -9.90 -17.71 -7.82
N THR A 176 -9.22 -18.28 -8.81
CA THR A 176 -7.86 -17.89 -9.22
C THR A 176 -7.91 -16.79 -10.28
N TYR A 177 -7.12 -15.73 -10.09
CA TYR A 177 -6.96 -14.60 -11.01
C TYR A 177 -5.56 -14.59 -11.59
N ASN A 178 -5.44 -14.49 -12.91
CA ASN A 178 -4.18 -14.25 -13.60
C ASN A 178 -3.95 -12.75 -13.67
N CYS A 179 -2.96 -12.24 -12.95
CA CYS A 179 -2.68 -10.82 -12.80
C CYS A 179 -1.39 -10.45 -13.54
N GLN A 180 -1.38 -9.27 -14.16
CA GLN A 180 -0.20 -8.71 -14.81
C GLN A 180 -0.07 -7.24 -14.46
N ILE A 181 1.17 -6.80 -14.19
CA ILE A 181 1.56 -5.40 -14.10
C ILE A 181 2.71 -5.18 -15.08
N SER A 182 2.57 -4.20 -15.97
CA SER A 182 3.64 -3.80 -16.89
C SER A 182 3.98 -2.32 -16.69
N VAL A 183 5.26 -2.01 -16.62
CA VAL A 183 5.82 -0.68 -16.37
C VAL A 183 6.76 -0.34 -17.51
N LYS A 184 6.65 0.87 -18.06
CA LYS A 184 7.71 1.48 -18.85
C LYS A 184 8.14 2.75 -18.13
N LEU A 185 9.44 2.89 -17.87
CA LEU A 185 10.00 4.12 -17.31
C LEU A 185 9.88 5.27 -18.33
N ASN A 186 9.65 6.48 -17.82
CA ASN A 186 9.65 7.69 -18.65
C ASN A 186 11.08 8.11 -19.01
N THR A 187 11.26 9.19 -19.76
CA THR A 187 12.56 9.84 -20.00
C THR A 187 12.59 11.22 -19.33
N GLY A 188 13.73 11.63 -18.75
CA GLY A 188 13.90 12.93 -18.08
C GLY A 188 12.70 13.34 -17.22
N SER A 189 12.10 14.50 -17.55
CA SER A 189 10.86 15.00 -16.93
C SER A 189 9.61 14.80 -17.80
N ASN A 190 9.65 13.93 -18.80
CA ASN A 190 8.55 13.65 -19.72
C ASN A 190 7.50 12.69 -19.12
N THR A 191 6.29 12.73 -19.67
CA THR A 191 5.17 11.81 -19.34
C THR A 191 4.99 10.79 -20.48
N ASP A 192 6.08 10.08 -20.80
CA ASP A 192 6.21 9.11 -21.90
C ASP A 192 6.48 7.66 -21.43
N GLY A 193 6.53 7.47 -20.11
CA GLY A 193 6.42 6.16 -19.45
C GLY A 193 4.96 5.72 -19.39
N TYR A 194 4.73 4.50 -18.90
CA TYR A 194 3.39 4.00 -18.65
C TYR A 194 3.31 3.05 -17.45
N VAL A 195 2.07 2.85 -16.98
CA VAL A 195 1.69 1.68 -16.18
C VAL A 195 0.49 0.99 -16.83
N LYS A 196 0.53 -0.34 -16.88
CA LYS A 196 -0.60 -1.18 -17.31
C LYS A 196 -0.89 -2.26 -16.30
N TYR A 197 -2.17 -2.57 -16.13
CA TYR A 197 -2.66 -3.64 -15.27
C TYR A 197 -3.65 -4.50 -16.03
N TYR A 198 -3.53 -5.82 -15.90
CA TYR A 198 -4.50 -6.78 -16.42
C TYR A 198 -4.92 -7.77 -15.34
N VAL A 199 -6.18 -8.22 -15.41
CA VAL A 199 -6.71 -9.33 -14.61
C VAL A 199 -7.49 -10.26 -15.55
N ASN A 200 -7.12 -11.53 -15.59
CA ASN A 200 -7.64 -12.54 -16.52
C ASN A 200 -7.60 -12.07 -17.99
N GLY A 201 -6.54 -11.38 -18.39
CA GLY A 201 -6.36 -10.81 -19.73
C GLY A 201 -7.14 -9.51 -20.01
N THR A 202 -8.09 -9.13 -19.13
CA THR A 202 -8.80 -7.85 -19.24
C THR A 202 -7.88 -6.70 -18.80
N GLU A 203 -7.65 -5.71 -19.67
CA GLU A 203 -6.95 -4.46 -19.33
C GLU A 203 -7.83 -3.63 -18.37
N ILE A 204 -7.34 -3.36 -17.16
CA ILE A 204 -8.06 -2.54 -16.16
C ILE A 204 -7.51 -1.12 -16.05
N LEU A 205 -6.25 -0.92 -16.44
CA LEU A 205 -5.57 0.37 -16.50
C LEU A 205 -4.48 0.30 -17.59
N ASN A 206 -4.33 1.40 -18.34
CA ASN A 206 -3.26 1.62 -19.30
C ASN A 206 -3.10 3.14 -19.42
N GLU A 207 -2.14 3.66 -18.65
CA GLU A 207 -2.02 5.09 -18.36
C GLU A 207 -0.60 5.57 -18.68
N LYS A 208 -0.48 6.74 -19.31
CA LYS A 208 0.83 7.38 -19.52
C LYS A 208 1.21 8.12 -18.25
N ILE A 209 2.37 7.79 -17.68
CA ILE A 209 2.81 8.42 -16.43
C ILE A 209 4.29 8.77 -16.45
N ARG A 210 4.62 9.74 -15.60
CA ARG A 210 5.98 10.10 -15.23
C ARG A 210 6.28 9.43 -13.89
N TRP A 211 7.21 8.49 -13.89
CA TRP A 211 7.64 7.80 -12.68
C TRP A 211 8.58 8.67 -11.87
N VAL A 212 9.68 9.08 -12.51
CA VAL A 212 10.80 9.80 -11.89
C VAL A 212 11.20 11.00 -12.73
N THR A 213 11.77 12.01 -12.08
CA THR A 213 12.45 13.15 -12.72
C THR A 213 13.96 13.10 -12.50
N ASN A 214 14.45 12.27 -11.56
CA ASN A 214 15.87 12.00 -11.35
C ASN A 214 16.32 10.79 -12.19
N ASP A 215 17.15 11.02 -13.21
CA ASP A 215 17.67 9.96 -14.07
C ASP A 215 18.51 8.91 -13.32
N ALA A 216 19.22 9.30 -12.25
CA ALA A 216 19.99 8.38 -11.42
C ALA A 216 19.12 7.39 -10.59
N LYS A 217 17.80 7.59 -10.60
CA LYS A 217 16.79 6.72 -9.97
C LYS A 217 15.87 6.04 -10.99
N ARG A 218 16.14 6.21 -12.29
CA ARG A 218 15.33 5.70 -13.40
C ARG A 218 15.66 4.23 -13.69
N ASN A 219 15.42 3.37 -12.71
CA ASN A 219 15.47 1.93 -12.90
C ASN A 219 14.38 1.25 -12.07
N VAL A 220 13.99 0.04 -12.49
CA VAL A 220 13.33 -0.92 -11.61
C VAL A 220 14.42 -1.52 -10.70
N ASN A 221 14.16 -1.59 -9.40
CA ASN A 221 15.10 -2.06 -8.37
C ASN A 221 14.66 -3.39 -7.74
N ALA A 222 13.35 -3.65 -7.74
CA ALA A 222 12.80 -4.82 -7.08
C ALA A 222 11.44 -5.25 -7.62
N VAL A 223 11.20 -6.56 -7.62
CA VAL A 223 9.85 -7.13 -7.62
C VAL A 223 9.42 -7.33 -6.18
N SER A 224 8.51 -6.48 -5.69
CA SER A 224 7.84 -6.68 -4.41
C SER A 224 6.94 -7.92 -4.44
N PHE A 225 6.81 -8.56 -3.29
CA PHE A 225 5.75 -9.52 -2.99
C PHE A 225 5.15 -9.14 -1.62
N HIS A 226 4.09 -8.34 -1.68
CA HIS A 226 3.51 -7.64 -0.51
C HIS A 226 2.08 -8.13 -0.29
N THR A 227 1.88 -8.86 0.81
CA THR A 227 0.60 -9.47 1.17
C THR A 227 0.24 -9.16 2.63
N PHE A 228 -0.59 -8.14 2.86
CA PHE A 228 -0.96 -7.68 4.21
C PHE A 228 -2.27 -6.88 4.23
N ARG A 229 -2.97 -6.85 5.37
CA ARG A 229 -4.10 -5.92 5.62
C ARG A 229 -3.57 -4.50 5.76
N GLY A 230 -4.02 -3.60 4.89
CA GLY A 230 -3.44 -2.27 4.67
C GLY A 230 -4.24 -1.15 5.32
N GLY A 231 -3.84 0.10 5.10
CA GLY A 231 -4.35 1.23 5.91
C GLY A 231 -3.65 1.30 7.27
N SER A 232 -4.01 2.30 8.09
CA SER A 232 -3.40 2.53 9.41
C SER A 232 -4.39 2.50 10.58
N GLN A 233 -5.70 2.48 10.30
CA GLN A 233 -6.75 2.47 11.30
C GLN A 233 -7.17 1.04 11.67
N SER A 234 -7.59 0.82 12.91
CA SER A 234 -8.00 -0.49 13.43
C SER A 234 -9.14 -1.14 12.63
N TYR A 235 -10.01 -0.37 11.98
CA TYR A 235 -11.09 -0.92 11.15
C TYR A 235 -10.62 -1.68 9.89
N TRP A 236 -9.33 -1.64 9.54
CA TRP A 236 -8.77 -2.43 8.45
C TRP A 236 -8.30 -3.83 8.88
N THR A 237 -8.22 -4.13 10.18
CA THR A 237 -7.84 -5.47 10.67
C THR A 237 -8.96 -6.48 10.41
N ALA A 238 -8.76 -7.76 10.76
CA ALA A 238 -9.85 -8.73 10.83
C ALA A 238 -9.74 -9.54 12.14
N PRO A 239 -10.87 -9.94 12.73
CA PRO A 239 -10.90 -10.73 13.97
C PRO A 239 -10.55 -12.20 13.73
N VAL A 240 -10.39 -12.60 12.45
CA VAL A 240 -10.05 -13.95 12.02
C VAL A 240 -8.83 -13.93 11.10
N THR A 241 -8.04 -15.00 11.18
CA THR A 241 -6.99 -15.31 10.20
C THR A 241 -7.62 -15.48 8.82
N SER A 242 -6.92 -15.09 7.77
CA SER A 242 -7.31 -15.37 6.38
C SER A 242 -6.07 -15.64 5.55
N SER A 243 -6.20 -16.19 4.34
CA SER A 243 -5.03 -16.48 3.51
C SER A 243 -5.26 -16.29 2.01
N ILE A 244 -4.18 -15.91 1.32
CA ILE A 244 -4.14 -15.80 -0.14
C ILE A 244 -3.12 -16.79 -0.66
N TYR A 245 -3.54 -17.64 -1.58
CA TYR A 245 -2.69 -18.59 -2.28
C TYR A 245 -2.18 -17.97 -3.58
N TYR A 246 -0.88 -18.11 -3.84
CA TYR A 246 -0.21 -17.67 -5.06
C TYR A 246 0.39 -18.92 -5.72
N PRO A 247 -0.25 -19.49 -6.76
CA PRO A 247 0.26 -20.68 -7.44
C PRO A 247 1.62 -20.48 -8.11
N SER A 248 1.85 -19.31 -8.71
CA SER A 248 3.07 -18.97 -9.44
C SER A 248 3.22 -17.47 -9.64
N ALA A 249 4.46 -17.03 -9.84
CA ALA A 249 4.77 -15.75 -10.45
C ALA A 249 6.00 -15.84 -11.36
N SER A 250 6.10 -14.93 -12.31
CA SER A 250 7.25 -14.72 -13.19
C SER A 250 7.40 -13.23 -13.50
N TRP A 251 8.62 -12.82 -13.81
CA TRP A 251 8.93 -11.45 -14.18
C TRP A 251 10.11 -11.40 -15.14
N ASP A 252 10.12 -10.43 -16.04
CA ASP A 252 11.26 -10.10 -16.89
C ASP A 252 11.25 -8.65 -17.38
N ALA A 253 12.40 -8.25 -17.92
CA ALA A 253 12.52 -7.07 -18.78
C ALA A 253 12.30 -7.46 -20.25
N LEU A 254 11.66 -6.56 -21.00
CA LEU A 254 11.50 -6.60 -22.45
C LEU A 254 12.31 -5.47 -23.09
#